data_AF-A0A2T1G2P2-F1
#
_entry.id   AF-A0A2T1G2P2-F1
#
_cell.length_a   1.000
_cell.length_b   1.000
_cell.length_c   1.000
_cell.angle_alpha   90.00
_cell.angle_beta   90.00
_cell.angle_gamma   90.00
#
_symmetry.space_group_name_H-M   'P 1'
#
loop_
_entity.id
_entity.type
_entity.pdbx_description
1 polymer ?
#
loop_
_entity_poly.entity_id
_entity_poly.type
_entity_poly.pdbx_seq_one_letter_code
_entity_poly.pdbx_strand_id
1 'polypeptide(L)'
;MAWSNVTLLRSRLIRAVRSATVPIMLIQAENDYDLTPTKIMAAELEQAHKPHELLIFPAFGTTPAEGHGFGVWGERTWGDEVFSFLRRCLE
;
A
#
# COMPACT_ATOMS: atom_id res chain seq x y z
N MET A 1 5.46 9.70 13.37
CA MET A 1 5.64 8.98 12.09
C MET A 1 5.87 10.00 10.97
N ALA A 2 6.59 9.65 9.90
CA ALA A 2 6.92 10.60 8.83
C ALA A 2 5.66 11.20 8.17
N TRP A 3 4.58 10.41 8.04
CA TRP A 3 3.31 10.85 7.44
C TRP A 3 2.66 12.04 8.14
N SER A 4 2.57 12.00 9.48
CA SER A 4 1.95 13.06 10.27
C SER A 4 2.79 14.33 10.33
N ASN A 5 4.12 14.17 10.27
CA ASN A 5 5.07 15.26 10.57
C ASN A 5 5.63 15.93 9.32
N VAL A 6 5.58 15.27 8.17
CA VAL A 6 6.20 15.75 6.92
C VAL A 6 5.10 16.00 5.88
N THR A 7 4.48 17.17 5.96
CA THR A 7 3.40 17.58 5.02
C THR A 7 3.81 17.44 3.56
N LEU A 8 5.07 17.77 3.22
CA LEU A 8 5.57 17.64 1.85
C LEU A 8 5.54 16.19 1.34
N LEU A 9 5.89 15.22 2.18
CA LEU A 9 5.86 13.80 1.83
C LEU A 9 4.42 13.37 1.52
N ARG A 10 3.48 13.70 2.42
CA ARG A 10 2.05 13.42 2.23
C ARG A 10 1.53 13.99 0.92
N SER A 11 1.77 15.27 0.66
CA SER A 11 1.31 15.93 -0.57
C SER A 11 1.92 15.32 -1.83
N ARG A 12 3.18 14.88 -1.80
CA ARG A 12 3.83 14.21 -2.93
C ARG A 12 3.22 12.85 -3.23
N LEU A 13 2.97 12.02 -2.20
CA LEU A 13 2.36 10.70 -2.37
C LEU A 13 0.93 10.81 -2.89
N ILE A 14 0.11 11.71 -2.33
CA ILE A 14 -1.25 11.98 -2.83
C ILE A 14 -1.23 12.40 -4.29
N ARG A 15 -0.33 13.32 -4.67
CA ARG A 15 -0.19 13.74 -6.07
C ARG A 15 0.20 12.57 -6.96
N ALA A 16 1.13 11.71 -6.52
CA ALA A 16 1.58 10.57 -7.31
C ALA A 16 0.44 9.59 -7.61
N VAL A 17 -0.36 9.21 -6.60
CA VAL A 17 -1.45 8.25 -6.80
C VAL A 17 -2.58 8.83 -7.67
N ARG A 18 -2.91 10.11 -7.52
CA ARG A 18 -3.91 10.79 -8.39
C ARG A 18 -3.45 10.89 -9.84
N SER A 19 -2.15 11.06 -10.06
CA SER A 19 -1.55 11.17 -11.40
C SER A 19 -1.14 9.82 -12.00
N ALA A 20 -1.40 8.70 -11.31
CA ALA A 20 -1.03 7.38 -11.82
C ALA A 20 -1.72 7.04 -13.14
N THR A 21 -0.96 6.47 -14.07
CA THR A 21 -1.43 6.02 -15.39
C THR A 21 -1.45 4.50 -15.52
N VAL A 22 -1.05 3.79 -14.47
CA VAL A 22 -1.06 2.33 -14.38
C VAL A 22 -1.84 1.91 -13.14
N PRO A 23 -2.41 0.69 -13.11
CA PRO A 23 -3.02 0.15 -11.91
C PRO A 23 -2.03 0.10 -10.73
N ILE A 24 -2.51 0.36 -9.51
CA ILE A 24 -1.67 0.35 -8.29
C ILE A 24 -2.21 -0.65 -7.29
N MET A 25 -1.34 -1.54 -6.81
CA MET A 25 -1.61 -2.39 -5.65
C MET A 25 -0.86 -1.84 -4.43
N LEU A 26 -1.57 -1.72 -3.31
CA LEU A 26 -1.05 -1.30 -2.02
C LEU A 26 -1.14 -2.47 -1.03
N ILE A 27 -0.01 -2.82 -0.41
CA ILE A 27 0.06 -3.90 0.60
C ILE A 27 0.68 -3.39 1.89
N GLN A 28 0.19 -3.87 3.02
CA GLN A 28 0.75 -3.57 4.34
C GLN A 28 0.33 -4.65 5.35
N ALA A 29 1.12 -4.93 6.38
CA ALA A 29 0.71 -5.75 7.51
C ALA A 29 -0.03 -4.89 8.55
N GLU A 30 -1.07 -5.44 9.20
CA GLU A 30 -1.90 -4.71 10.17
C GLU A 30 -1.13 -4.20 11.39
N ASN A 31 -0.01 -4.85 11.74
CA ASN A 31 0.83 -4.50 12.88
C ASN A 31 1.94 -3.50 12.55
N ASP A 32 2.04 -2.99 11.32
CA ASP A 32 2.92 -1.86 10.99
C ASP A 32 2.52 -0.61 11.80
N TYR A 33 3.48 0.29 11.98
CA TYR A 33 3.37 1.49 12.82
C TYR A 33 2.20 2.41 12.49
N ASP A 34 1.82 2.50 11.21
CA ASP A 34 0.75 3.41 10.77
C ASP A 34 0.13 2.94 9.45
N LEU A 35 -1.15 2.56 9.47
CA LEU A 35 -1.93 2.19 8.29
C LEU A 35 -2.53 3.41 7.56
N THR A 36 -2.48 4.59 8.17
CA THR A 36 -3.11 5.82 7.65
C THR A 36 -2.62 6.21 6.26
N PRO A 37 -1.31 6.18 5.94
CA PRO A 37 -0.81 6.56 4.61
C PRO A 37 -1.44 5.72 3.50
N THR A 38 -1.42 4.40 3.67
CA THR A 38 -1.90 3.43 2.68
C THR A 38 -3.41 3.54 2.49
N LYS A 39 -4.17 3.71 3.58
CA LYS A 39 -5.62 3.94 3.52
C LYS A 39 -5.99 5.24 2.79
N ILE A 40 -5.25 6.33 3.04
CA ILE A 40 -5.47 7.60 2.36
C ILE A 40 -5.11 7.49 0.87
N MET A 41 -3.99 6.85 0.53
CA MET A 41 -3.62 6.63 -0.87
C MET A 41 -4.67 5.81 -1.64
N ALA A 42 -5.21 4.75 -1.04
CA ALA A 42 -6.30 3.98 -1.64
C ALA A 42 -7.57 4.83 -1.85
N ALA A 43 -7.95 5.65 -0.85
CA ALA A 43 -9.10 6.55 -0.98
C ALA A 43 -8.92 7.59 -2.10
N GLU A 44 -7.72 8.13 -2.29
CA GLU A 44 -7.42 9.06 -3.39
C GLU A 44 -7.44 8.35 -4.76
N LEU A 45 -7.02 7.09 -4.84
CA LEU A 45 -7.13 6.27 -6.06
C LEU A 45 -8.60 6.02 -6.42
N GLU A 46 -9.42 5.64 -5.44
CA GLU A 46 -10.87 5.44 -5.60
C GLU A 46 -11.54 6.74 -6.08
N GLN A 47 -11.30 7.87 -5.41
CA GLN A 47 -11.86 9.17 -5.81
C GLN A 47 -11.45 9.59 -7.23
N ALA A 48 -10.23 9.24 -7.64
CA ALA A 48 -9.71 9.51 -8.98
C ALA A 48 -10.12 8.45 -10.01
N HIS A 49 -10.95 7.47 -9.64
CA HIS A 49 -11.40 6.35 -10.48
C HIS A 49 -10.22 5.59 -11.11
N LYS A 50 -9.14 5.41 -10.33
CA LYS A 50 -7.95 4.69 -10.77
C LYS A 50 -8.10 3.20 -10.44
N PRO A 51 -7.77 2.29 -11.37
CA PRO A 51 -7.70 0.87 -11.06
C PRO A 51 -6.70 0.63 -9.91
N HIS A 52 -7.15 0.02 -8.84
CA HIS A 52 -6.30 -0.23 -7.68
C HIS A 52 -6.80 -1.39 -6.82
N GLU A 53 -5.94 -1.82 -5.89
CA GLU A 53 -6.26 -2.79 -4.85
C GLU A 53 -5.53 -2.42 -3.56
N LEU A 54 -6.20 -2.60 -2.42
CA LEU A 54 -5.61 -2.44 -1.09
C LEU A 54 -5.78 -3.74 -0.32
N LEU A 55 -4.66 -4.37 0.05
CA LEU A 55 -4.65 -5.53 0.94
C LEU A 55 -3.93 -5.19 2.24
N ILE A 56 -4.66 -5.25 3.36
CA ILE A 56 -4.09 -5.23 4.70
C ILE A 56 -4.03 -6.67 5.19
N PHE A 57 -2.82 -7.19 5.34
CA PHE A 57 -2.57 -8.57 5.77
C PHE A 57 -2.61 -8.66 7.30
N PRO A 58 -2.85 -9.86 7.87
CA PRO A 58 -2.64 -10.11 9.28
C PRO A 58 -1.23 -9.74 9.75
N ALA A 59 -1.05 -9.65 11.07
CA ALA A 59 0.22 -9.29 11.66
C ALA A 59 1.39 -10.14 11.11
N PHE A 60 2.49 -9.46 10.75
CA PHE A 60 3.71 -10.10 10.31
C PHE A 60 4.79 -9.98 11.39
N GLY A 61 5.32 -11.12 11.81
CA GLY A 61 6.17 -11.20 13.01
C GLY A 61 5.38 -10.88 14.28
N THR A 62 6.09 -10.36 15.28
CA THR A 62 5.55 -10.08 16.62
C THR A 62 5.68 -8.61 17.04
N THR A 63 6.44 -7.82 16.28
CA THR A 63 6.71 -6.40 16.56
C THR A 63 6.27 -5.50 15.41
N PRO A 64 6.00 -4.21 15.66
CA PRO A 64 5.71 -3.27 14.58
C PRO A 64 6.87 -3.09 13.59
N ALA A 65 8.12 -3.25 14.03
CA ALA A 65 9.29 -3.19 13.16
C ALA A 65 9.31 -4.35 12.15
N GLU A 66 8.92 -5.55 12.59
CA GLU A 66 8.75 -6.69 11.68
C GLU A 66 7.58 -6.43 10.73
N GLY A 67 6.43 -5.97 11.24
CA GLY A 67 5.29 -5.57 10.42
C GLY A 67 5.66 -4.55 9.34
N HIS A 68 6.49 -3.56 9.67
CA HIS A 68 7.02 -2.59 8.71
C HIS A 68 7.91 -3.23 7.63
N GLY A 69 8.62 -4.30 7.97
CA GLY A 69 9.43 -5.09 7.04
C GLY A 69 8.62 -6.02 6.12
N PHE A 70 7.30 -6.11 6.27
CA PHE A 70 6.45 -7.06 5.54
C PHE A 70 6.59 -6.96 4.02
N GLY A 71 6.68 -5.74 3.46
CA GLY A 71 6.87 -5.55 2.03
C GLY A 71 8.18 -6.12 1.48
N VAL A 72 9.19 -6.31 2.33
CA VAL A 72 10.51 -6.83 1.96
C VAL A 72 10.63 -8.32 2.26
N TRP A 73 10.09 -8.79 3.39
CA TRP A 73 10.33 -10.14 3.91
C TRP A 73 9.10 -11.05 3.91
N GLY A 74 7.95 -10.51 3.49
CA GLY A 74 6.65 -11.21 3.47
C GLY A 74 6.29 -11.79 2.10
N GLU A 75 7.24 -11.95 1.18
CA GLU A 75 6.95 -12.31 -0.22
C GLU A 75 6.21 -13.64 -0.36
N ARG A 76 6.44 -14.58 0.56
CA ARG A 76 5.71 -15.85 0.62
C ARG A 76 4.24 -15.68 1.02
N THR A 77 3.86 -14.54 1.56
CA THR A 77 2.49 -14.20 1.98
C THR A 77 1.78 -13.34 0.95
N TRP A 78 2.44 -12.29 0.43
CA TRP A 78 1.79 -11.36 -0.51
C TRP A 78 2.07 -11.67 -1.99
N GLY A 79 3.05 -12.53 -2.31
CA GLY A 79 3.54 -12.74 -3.67
C GLY A 79 2.46 -13.21 -4.64
N ASP A 80 1.69 -14.23 -4.26
CA ASP A 80 0.62 -14.78 -5.09
C ASP A 80 -0.48 -13.74 -5.39
N GLU A 81 -0.79 -12.87 -4.42
CA GLU A 81 -1.74 -11.77 -4.60
C GLU A 81 -1.24 -10.74 -5.61
N VAL A 82 0.06 -10.40 -5.57
CA VAL A 82 0.67 -9.51 -6.56
C VAL A 82 0.61 -10.12 -7.97
N PHE A 83 0.93 -11.41 -8.13
CA PHE A 83 0.82 -12.06 -9.43
C PHE A 83 -0.64 -12.21 -9.91
N SER A 84 -1.59 -12.38 -8.98
CA SER A 84 -3.02 -12.36 -9.30
C SER A 84 -3.47 -10.98 -9.80
N PHE A 85 -3.08 -9.91 -9.10
CA PHE A 85 -3.34 -8.53 -9.50
C PHE A 85 -2.76 -8.21 -10.88
N LEU A 86 -1.49 -8.56 -11.11
CA LEU A 86 -0.83 -8.32 -12.39
C LEU A 86 -1.53 -9.05 -13.55
N ARG A 87 -1.97 -10.30 -13.36
CA ARG A 87 -2.75 -11.01 -14.38
C ARG A 87 -4.03 -10.28 -14.75
N ARG A 88 -4.82 -9.84 -13.76
CA ARG A 88 -6.04 -9.05 -13.99
C ARG A 88 -5.80 -7.72 -14.69
N CYS A 89 -4.59 -7.16 -14.60
CA CYS A 89 -4.23 -5.88 -15.21
C CYS A 89 -3.66 -6.01 -16.63
N LEU A 90 -3.27 -7.22 -17.05
CA LEU A 90 -2.67 -7.51 -18.36
C LEU A 90 -3.63 -8.20 -19.34
N GLU A 91 -4.79 -8.60 -18.86
CA GLU A 91 -5.93 -9.09 -19.66
C GLU A 91 -6.72 -7.91 -20.26
#